data_AF-A0A379G2M8-F1
#
_entry.id   AF-A0A379G2M8-F1
#
_cell.length_a   1.000
_cell.length_b   1.000
_cell.length_c   1.000
_cell.angle_alpha   90.00
_cell.angle_beta   90.00
_cell.angle_gamma   90.00
#
_symmetry.space_group_name_H-M   'P 1'
#
loop_
_entity.id
_entity.type
_entity.pdbx_description
1 polymer ?
#
loop_
_entity_poly.entity_id
_entity_poly.type
_entity_poly.pdbx_seq_one_letter_code
_entity_poly.pdbx_strand_id
1 'polypeptide(L)'
;MKLYYNSLDDANIPHDAWFFHFIFEALDEEDSELIWKGYLYAINKGGKKEEITVLMKIWYSMMSEATKLPSVKQEKSMRWLSIVRKIPAINYLDNKINFMWNENIIAKFESGK
;
A
#
# COMPACT_ATOMS: atom_id res chain seq x y z
N MET A 1 -4.71 -14.08 -6.25
CA MET A 1 -3.72 -14.05 -7.37
C MET A 1 -4.22 -13.41 -8.66
N LYS A 2 -5.35 -13.84 -9.29
CA LYS A 2 -5.82 -13.26 -10.57
C LYS A 2 -6.05 -11.74 -10.56
N LEU A 3 -6.57 -11.19 -9.47
CA LEU A 3 -6.80 -9.74 -9.35
C LEU A 3 -5.50 -8.93 -9.32
N TYR A 4 -4.45 -9.44 -8.67
CA TYR A 4 -3.15 -8.82 -8.61
C TYR A 4 -2.49 -8.78 -9.99
N TYR A 5 -2.40 -9.94 -10.65
CA TYR A 5 -1.79 -10.04 -11.98
C TYR A 5 -2.53 -9.23 -13.05
N ASN A 6 -3.87 -9.32 -13.09
CA ASN A 6 -4.67 -8.51 -14.01
C ASN A 6 -4.47 -7.01 -13.78
N SER A 7 -4.37 -6.58 -12.52
CA SER A 7 -4.14 -5.17 -12.19
C SER A 7 -2.73 -4.68 -12.56
N LEU A 8 -1.74 -5.58 -12.57
CA LEU A 8 -0.38 -5.29 -13.04
C LEU A 8 -0.32 -5.21 -14.55
N ASP A 9 -0.99 -6.13 -15.24
CA ASP A 9 -1.14 -6.15 -16.70
C ASP A 9 -1.85 -4.88 -17.19
N ASP A 10 -2.98 -4.52 -16.57
CA ASP A 10 -3.74 -3.30 -16.89
C ASP A 10 -2.92 -2.01 -16.68
N ALA A 11 -1.96 -2.04 -15.74
CA ALA A 11 -1.07 -0.92 -15.44
C ALA A 11 0.26 -0.97 -16.21
N ASN A 12 0.48 -1.99 -17.06
CA ASN A 12 1.73 -2.27 -17.78
C ASN A 12 2.96 -2.31 -16.85
N ILE A 13 2.78 -2.88 -15.64
CA ILE A 13 3.83 -3.01 -14.63
C ILE A 13 4.44 -4.41 -14.75
N PRO A 14 5.77 -4.54 -14.92
CA PRO A 14 6.43 -5.85 -14.98
C PRO A 14 6.14 -6.70 -13.74
N HIS A 15 5.90 -7.99 -13.94
CA HIS A 15 5.49 -8.97 -12.93
C HIS A 15 6.59 -9.34 -11.90
N ASP A 16 7.75 -8.70 -11.97
CA ASP A 16 8.95 -9.10 -11.25
C ASP A 16 8.88 -8.78 -9.74
N ALA A 17 9.66 -9.55 -8.96
CA ALA A 17 9.89 -9.40 -7.51
C ALA A 17 10.34 -8.00 -7.06
N TRP A 18 10.60 -7.09 -8.00
CA TRP A 18 10.95 -5.69 -7.76
C TRP A 18 9.85 -4.92 -7.01
N PHE A 19 8.57 -5.33 -7.14
CA PHE A 19 7.47 -4.75 -6.37
C PHE A 19 7.71 -4.88 -4.86
N PHE A 20 8.22 -6.03 -4.42
CA PHE A 20 8.49 -6.32 -3.01
C PHE A 20 9.85 -5.80 -2.54
N HIS A 21 10.81 -5.64 -3.45
CA HIS A 21 12.13 -5.12 -3.13
C HIS A 21 12.06 -3.75 -2.45
N PHE A 22 11.27 -2.82 -2.98
CA PHE A 22 11.10 -1.50 -2.36
C PHE A 22 10.46 -1.57 -0.97
N ILE A 23 9.58 -2.54 -0.73
CA ILE A 23 8.91 -2.74 0.56
C ILE A 23 9.93 -3.17 1.60
N PHE A 24 10.73 -4.20 1.29
CA PHE A 24 11.70 -4.75 2.23
C PHE A 24 12.92 -3.85 2.48
N GLU A 25 13.27 -2.97 1.54
CA GLU A 25 14.32 -1.97 1.75
C GLU A 25 13.84 -0.74 2.55
N ALA A 26 12.55 -0.41 2.46
CA ALA A 26 11.99 0.74 3.15
C ALA A 26 11.58 0.41 4.58
N LEU A 27 10.97 -0.75 4.81
CA LEU A 27 10.40 -1.11 6.11
C LEU A 27 11.45 -1.70 7.05
N ASP A 28 11.14 -1.72 8.35
CA ASP A 28 11.96 -2.46 9.31
C ASP A 28 11.67 -3.96 9.25
N GLU A 29 12.48 -4.73 9.99
CA GLU A 29 12.40 -6.19 10.00
C GLU A 29 11.06 -6.69 10.56
N GLU A 30 10.50 -6.01 11.55
CA GLU A 30 9.23 -6.37 12.17
C GLU A 30 8.06 -6.22 11.19
N ASP A 31 7.95 -5.05 10.53
CA ASP A 31 6.93 -4.81 9.53
C ASP A 31 7.09 -5.76 8.33
N SER A 32 8.35 -6.00 7.92
CA SER A 32 8.69 -6.92 6.84
C SER A 32 8.26 -8.36 7.14
N GLU A 33 8.55 -8.85 8.34
CA GLU A 33 8.17 -10.20 8.77
C GLU A 33 6.66 -10.35 8.84
N LEU A 34 5.94 -9.35 9.36
CA LEU A 34 4.48 -9.36 9.43
C LEU A 34 3.85 -9.39 8.03
N ILE A 35 4.34 -8.56 7.11
CA ILE A 35 3.90 -8.54 5.70
C ILE A 35 4.15 -9.90 5.05
N TRP A 36 5.34 -10.49 5.26
CA TRP A 36 5.68 -11.79 4.69
C TRP A 36 4.78 -12.91 5.21
N LYS A 37 4.56 -12.98 6.53
CA LYS A 37 3.64 -13.96 7.14
C LYS A 37 2.21 -13.78 6.62
N GLY A 38 1.74 -12.54 6.54
CA GLY A 38 0.42 -12.21 6.02
C GLY A 38 0.26 -12.64 4.55
N TYR A 39 1.27 -12.36 3.73
CA TYR A 39 1.29 -12.78 2.32
C TYR A 39 1.27 -14.32 2.18
N LEU A 40 2.14 -15.03 2.92
CA LEU A 40 2.17 -16.49 2.92
C LEU A 40 0.84 -17.09 3.38
N TYR A 41 0.19 -16.49 4.38
CA TYR A 41 -1.13 -16.92 4.82
C TYR A 41 -2.18 -16.71 3.71
N ALA A 42 -2.20 -15.51 3.12
CA ALA A 42 -3.16 -15.14 2.08
C ALA A 42 -3.10 -16.08 0.86
N ILE A 43 -1.90 -16.46 0.40
CA ILE A 43 -1.73 -17.32 -0.77
C ILE A 43 -2.02 -18.81 -0.49
N ASN A 44 -1.74 -19.29 0.73
CA ASN A 44 -1.83 -20.72 1.04
C ASN A 44 -3.18 -21.14 1.64
N LYS A 45 -3.77 -20.26 2.46
CA LYS A 45 -4.96 -20.58 3.27
C LYS A 45 -6.03 -19.49 3.22
N GLY A 46 -5.67 -18.27 2.81
CA GLY A 46 -6.59 -17.16 2.73
C GLY A 46 -7.38 -17.12 1.42
N GLY A 47 -8.04 -15.99 1.20
CA GLY A 47 -8.70 -15.64 -0.04
C GLY A 47 -8.60 -14.14 -0.32
N LYS A 48 -9.52 -13.63 -1.14
CA LYS A 48 -9.51 -12.24 -1.60
C LYS A 48 -9.46 -11.22 -0.46
N LYS A 49 -10.09 -11.51 0.68
CA LYS A 49 -10.12 -10.61 1.84
C LYS A 49 -8.72 -10.47 2.45
N GLU A 50 -8.02 -11.58 2.66
CA GLU A 50 -6.69 -11.64 3.24
C GLU A 50 -5.66 -10.98 2.30
N GLU A 51 -5.77 -11.23 0.99
CA GLU A 51 -4.96 -10.54 -0.03
C GLU A 51 -5.13 -9.01 0.07
N ILE A 52 -6.36 -8.53 0.22
CA ILE A 52 -6.66 -7.08 0.40
C ILE A 52 -6.08 -6.57 1.71
N THR A 53 -6.19 -7.31 2.81
CA THR A 53 -5.64 -6.90 4.11
C THR A 53 -4.12 -6.72 4.06
N VAL A 54 -3.40 -7.67 3.43
CA VAL A 54 -1.95 -7.56 3.23
C VAL A 54 -1.61 -6.32 2.40
N LEU A 55 -2.32 -6.10 1.31
CA LEU A 55 -2.13 -4.93 0.45
C LEU A 55 -2.36 -3.60 1.19
N MET A 56 -3.39 -3.53 2.03
CA MET A 56 -3.67 -2.36 2.86
C MET A 56 -2.58 -2.11 3.91
N LYS A 57 -2.05 -3.17 4.55
CA LYS A 57 -0.94 -3.05 5.51
C LYS A 57 0.32 -2.53 4.83
N ILE A 58 0.68 -3.08 3.67
CA ILE A 58 1.81 -2.58 2.87
C ILE A 58 1.61 -1.11 2.54
N TRP A 59 0.45 -0.75 1.96
CA TRP A 59 0.17 0.63 1.57
C TRP A 59 0.27 1.60 2.76
N TYR A 60 -0.27 1.24 3.92
CA TYR A 60 -0.21 2.06 5.13
C TYR A 60 1.23 2.24 5.64
N SER A 61 2.01 1.15 5.75
CA SER A 61 3.40 1.22 6.20
C SER A 61 4.25 2.08 5.25
N MET A 62 4.07 1.93 3.93
CA MET A 62 4.79 2.72 2.92
C MET A 62 4.38 4.20 2.96
N MET A 63 3.09 4.50 3.15
CA MET A 63 2.61 5.89 3.31
C MET A 63 3.21 6.53 4.57
N SER A 64 3.19 5.80 5.69
CA SER A 64 3.76 6.29 6.94
C SER A 64 5.25 6.62 6.78
N GLU A 65 6.04 5.73 6.18
CA GLU A 65 7.46 5.95 5.92
C GLU A 65 7.70 7.13 4.97
N ALA A 66 6.87 7.28 3.92
CA ALA A 66 6.99 8.39 2.97
C ALA A 66 6.79 9.78 3.59
N THR A 67 6.05 9.88 4.70
CA THR A 67 5.81 11.14 5.43
C THR A 67 6.91 11.52 6.41
N LYS A 68 7.91 10.65 6.62
CA LYS A 68 9.04 10.92 7.51
C LYS A 68 10.06 11.86 6.86
N LEU A 69 11.09 12.23 7.63
CA LEU A 69 12.20 13.03 7.14
C LEU A 69 12.92 12.33 5.96
N PRO A 70 13.53 13.10 5.03
CA PRO A 70 14.24 12.53 3.89
C PRO A 70 15.28 11.48 4.29
N SER A 71 15.17 10.31 3.69
CA SER A 71 16.06 9.16 3.91
C SER A 71 15.94 8.19 2.73
N VAL A 72 16.85 7.22 2.64
CA VAL A 72 16.76 6.16 1.62
C VAL A 72 15.44 5.40 1.74
N LYS A 73 14.99 5.10 2.97
CA LYS A 73 13.71 4.42 3.22
C LYS A 73 12.51 5.25 2.73
N GLN A 74 12.54 6.54 3.00
CA GLN A 74 11.52 7.49 2.55
C GLN A 74 11.48 7.60 1.02
N GLU A 75 12.62 7.66 0.33
CA GLU A 75 12.70 7.68 -1.14
C GLU A 75 12.14 6.40 -1.76
N LYS A 76 12.52 5.24 -1.21
CA LYS A 76 12.03 3.92 -1.66
C LYS A 76 10.51 3.81 -1.47
N SER A 77 9.99 4.32 -0.36
CA SER A 77 8.56 4.40 -0.10
C SER A 77 7.81 5.28 -1.09
N MET A 78 8.30 6.49 -1.36
CA MET A 78 7.71 7.37 -2.37
C MET A 78 7.73 6.74 -3.77
N ARG A 79 8.82 6.06 -4.13
CA ARG A 79 8.95 5.39 -5.43
C ARG A 79 7.95 4.25 -5.57
N TRP A 80 7.79 3.42 -4.55
CA TRP A 80 6.79 2.36 -4.54
C TRP A 80 5.37 2.94 -4.67
N LEU A 81 5.04 3.99 -3.90
CA LEU A 81 3.75 4.67 -3.98
C LEU A 81 3.47 5.20 -5.39
N SER A 82 4.48 5.79 -6.06
CA SER A 82 4.35 6.30 -7.44
C SER A 82 4.01 5.21 -8.46
N ILE A 83 4.46 3.97 -8.21
CA ILE A 83 4.21 2.82 -9.08
C ILE A 83 2.81 2.28 -8.81
N VAL A 84 2.48 2.00 -7.55
CA VAL A 84 1.21 1.35 -7.21
C VAL A 84 0.00 2.25 -7.41
N ARG A 85 0.16 3.58 -7.34
CA ARG A 85 -0.90 4.54 -7.69
C ARG A 85 -1.31 4.50 -9.15
N LYS A 86 -0.52 3.89 -10.03
CA LYS A 86 -0.92 3.64 -11.43
C LYS A 86 -1.92 2.50 -11.55
N ILE A 87 -2.00 1.63 -10.53
CA ILE A 87 -2.98 0.55 -10.48
C ILE A 87 -4.36 1.15 -10.16
N PRO A 88 -5.38 1.00 -11.03
CA PRO A 88 -6.68 1.65 -10.84
C PRO A 88 -7.35 1.35 -9.50
N ALA A 89 -7.26 0.10 -9.04
CA ALA A 89 -7.82 -0.31 -7.75
C ALA A 89 -7.16 0.39 -6.55
N ILE A 90 -5.83 0.56 -6.59
CA ILE A 90 -5.08 1.27 -5.55
C ILE A 90 -5.36 2.76 -5.61
N ASN A 91 -5.38 3.36 -6.80
CA ASN A 91 -5.71 4.76 -6.97
C ASN A 91 -7.11 5.08 -6.42
N TYR A 92 -8.09 4.21 -6.71
CA TYR A 92 -9.44 4.33 -6.15
C TYR A 92 -9.43 4.28 -4.61
N LEU A 93 -8.68 3.32 -4.02
CA LEU A 93 -8.55 3.21 -2.57
C LEU A 93 -7.88 4.44 -1.95
N ASP A 94 -6.79 4.93 -2.53
CA ASP A 94 -6.04 6.10 -2.05
C ASP A 94 -6.93 7.35 -2.08
N ASN A 95 -7.63 7.59 -3.19
CA ASN A 95 -8.58 8.70 -3.31
C ASN A 95 -9.73 8.58 -2.30
N LYS A 96 -10.24 7.37 -2.07
CA LYS A 96 -11.30 7.15 -1.09
C LYS A 96 -10.82 7.38 0.35
N ILE A 97 -9.60 6.97 0.68
CA ILE A 97 -9.00 7.20 2.01
C ILE A 97 -8.74 8.70 2.20
N ASN A 98 -8.17 9.39 1.21
CA ASN A 98 -7.93 10.84 1.26
C ASN A 98 -9.25 11.62 1.37
N PHE A 99 -10.28 11.20 0.64
CA PHE A 99 -11.62 11.78 0.73
C PHE A 99 -12.21 11.63 2.14
N MET A 100 -12.20 10.41 2.71
CA MET A 100 -12.69 10.17 4.08
C MET A 100 -11.89 10.95 5.12
N TRP A 101 -10.57 11.09 4.94
CA TRP A 101 -9.73 11.92 5.83
C TRP A 101 -10.12 13.40 5.76
N ASN A 102 -10.28 13.94 4.56
CA ASN A 102 -10.63 15.34 4.35
C ASN A 102 -12.05 15.65 4.86
N GLU A 103 -13.04 14.79 4.58
CA GLU A 103 -14.40 14.95 5.12
C GLU A 103 -14.42 14.89 6.64
N ASN A 104 -13.70 13.95 7.27
CA ASN A 104 -13.68 13.85 8.73
C ASN A 104 -12.93 15.01 9.41
N ILE A 105 -11.92 15.59 8.74
CA ILE A 105 -11.26 16.81 9.24
C ILE A 105 -12.21 18.01 9.08
N ILE A 106 -12.78 18.21 7.89
CA ILE A 106 -13.69 19.32 7.61
C ILE A 106 -14.92 19.26 8.53
N ALA A 107 -15.55 18.09 8.68
CA ALA A 107 -16.68 17.88 9.57
C ALA A 107 -16.34 18.19 11.04
N LYS A 108 -15.12 17.86 11.50
CA LYS A 108 -14.66 18.21 12.86
C LYS A 108 -14.43 19.71 13.05
N PHE A 109 -14.01 20.43 12.01
CA PHE A 109 -13.88 21.89 12.06
C PHE A 109 -15.25 22.60 11.98
N GLU A 110 -16.21 22.04 11.24
CA GLU A 110 -17.56 22.58 11.13
C GLU A 110 -18.45 22.26 12.35
N SER A 111 -18.26 21.11 13.00
CA SER A 111 -18.96 20.73 14.24
C SER A 111 -18.40 21.39 15.50
N GLY A 112 -17.33 22.18 15.38
CA GLY A 112 -16.68 22.92 16.47
C GLY A 112 -17.25 24.34 16.71
N LYS A 113 -18.44 24.64 16.18
CA LYS A 113 -19.22 25.85 16.49
C LYS A 113 -20.41 25.53 17.38
#